data_AF-A0A3M2H1I5-F1
#
_entry.id   AF-A0A3M2H1I5-F1
#
_cell.length_a   1.000
_cell.length_b   1.000
_cell.length_c   1.000
_cell.angle_alpha   90.00
_cell.angle_beta   90.00
_cell.angle_gamma   90.00
#
_symmetry.space_group_name_H-M   'P 1'
#
loop_
_entity.id
_entity.type
_entity.pdbx_description
1 polymer ?
#
loop_
_entity_poly.entity_id
_entity_poly.type
_entity_poly.pdbx_seq_one_letter_code
_entity_poly.pdbx_strand_id
1 'polypeptide(L)' 'QGIQQGIQEGLEKGKQDALVLLISTRFGITREEKDFIYSVKDVSRLDQALKLILVANTKEEVLNLLKGGEQEES' A
#
# COMPACT_ATOMS: atom_id res chain seq x y z
N GLN A 1 14.89 -9.92 20.54
CA GLN A 1 14.27 -8.71 19.97
C GLN A 1 14.46 -8.62 18.44
N GLY A 2 15.64 -8.94 17.89
CA GLY A 2 15.87 -8.91 16.43
C GLY A 2 14.96 -9.80 15.56
N ILE A 3 14.57 -11.00 16.03
CA ILE A 3 13.70 -11.91 15.25
C ILE A 3 12.29 -11.32 15.06
N GLN A 4 11.70 -10.73 16.10
CA GLN A 4 10.36 -10.13 16.01
C GLN A 4 10.35 -8.92 15.07
N GLN A 5 11.39 -8.08 15.15
CA GLN A 5 11.56 -6.95 14.24
C GLN A 5 11.72 -7.41 12.79
N GLY A 6 12.56 -8.42 12.53
CA GLY A 6 12.74 -8.96 11.18
C GLY A 6 11.47 -9.57 10.58
N ILE A 7 10.63 -10.24 11.39
CA ILE A 7 9.32 -10.75 10.95
C ILE A 7 8.39 -9.59 10.56
N GLN A 8 8.38 -8.50 11.35
CA GLN A 8 7.54 -7.34 11.08
C GLN A 8 7.96 -6.61 9.80
N GLU A 9 9.27 -6.37 9.63
CA GLU A 9 9.84 -5.76 8.42
C GLU A 9 9.57 -6.62 7.17
N GLY A 10 9.69 -7.95 7.28
CA GLY A 10 9.39 -8.88 6.19
C GLY A 10 7.91 -8.87 5.79
N LEU A 11 6.99 -8.81 6.77
CA LEU A 11 5.56 -8.71 6.53
C LEU A 11 5.21 -7.40 5.82
N GLU A 12 5.76 -6.28 6.27
CA GLU A 12 5.58 -4.98 5.65
C GLU A 12 6.05 -5.01 4.19
N LYS A 13 7.29 -5.44 3.96
CA LYS A 13 7.89 -5.46 2.61
C LYS A 13 7.11 -6.36 1.65
N GLY A 14 6.70 -7.55 2.11
CA GLY A 14 5.91 -8.47 1.31
C GLY A 14 4.57 -7.87 0.86
N LYS A 15 3.89 -7.10 1.74
CA LYS A 15 2.65 -6.42 1.38
C LYS A 15 2.87 -5.26 0.41
N GLN A 16 3.94 -4.48 0.58
CA GLN A 16 4.31 -3.43 -0.36
C GLN A 16 4.59 -4.01 -1.76
N ASP A 17 5.39 -5.07 -1.84
CA ASP A 17 5.74 -5.73 -3.11
C ASP A 17 4.49 -6.29 -3.80
N ALA A 18 3.59 -6.95 -3.06
CA ALA A 18 2.32 -7.43 -3.58
C ALA A 18 1.45 -6.29 -4.13
N LEU A 19 1.34 -5.19 -3.38
CA LEU A 19 0.53 -4.04 -3.79
C LEU A 19 1.10 -3.37 -5.04
N VAL A 20 2.42 -3.16 -5.10
CA VAL A 20 3.12 -2.64 -6.28
C VAL A 20 2.86 -3.51 -7.50
N LEU A 21 2.96 -4.83 -7.38
CA LEU A 21 2.68 -5.75 -8.48
C LEU A 21 1.24 -5.61 -8.98
N LEU A 22 0.26 -5.65 -8.07
CA LEU A 22 -1.16 -5.63 -8.41
C LEU A 22 -1.58 -4.30 -9.04
N ILE A 23 -1.19 -3.17 -8.46
CA ILE A 23 -1.57 -1.84 -8.97
C ILE A 23 -0.88 -1.54 -10.31
N SER A 24 0.40 -1.93 -10.47
CA SER A 24 1.13 -1.80 -11.74
C SER A 24 0.46 -2.62 -12.84
N THR A 25 -0.02 -3.82 -12.50
CA THR A 25 -0.67 -4.73 -13.46
C THR A 25 -2.04 -4.21 -13.89
N ARG A 26 -2.85 -3.69 -12.98
CA ARG A 26 -4.21 -3.23 -13.30
C ARG A 26 -4.25 -1.87 -13.99
N PHE A 27 -3.41 -0.93 -13.55
CA PHE A 27 -3.54 0.48 -13.94
C PHE A 27 -2.26 1.09 -14.51
N GLY A 28 -1.11 0.45 -14.28
CA GLY A 28 0.19 1.09 -14.43
C GLY A 28 0.41 2.16 -13.34
N ILE A 29 1.66 2.37 -12.94
CA ILE A 29 2.05 3.40 -11.98
C ILE A 29 3.40 4.01 -12.36
N THR A 30 3.66 5.23 -11.89
CA THR A 30 4.96 5.87 -12.05
C THR A 30 5.97 5.36 -11.02
N ARG A 31 7.23 5.75 -11.20
CA ARG A 31 8.28 5.46 -10.22
C ARG A 31 8.00 6.12 -8.87
N GLU A 32 7.51 7.35 -8.88
CA GLU A 32 7.18 8.11 -7.67
C GLU A 32 6.03 7.46 -6.90
N GLU A 33 5.01 6.94 -7.59
CA GLU A 33 3.91 6.20 -6.97
C GLU A 33 4.38 4.88 -6.35
N LYS A 34 5.32 4.19 -7.01
CA LYS A 34 5.96 2.98 -6.47
C LYS A 34 6.79 3.28 -5.22
N ASP A 35 7.60 4.34 -5.25
CA ASP A 35 8.42 4.76 -4.13
C ASP A 35 7.53 5.21 -2.95
N PHE A 36 6.40 5.86 -3.23
CA PHE A 36 5.38 6.17 -2.24
C PHE A 36 4.82 4.92 -1.56
N ILE A 37 4.45 3.87 -2.31
CA ILE A 37 3.94 2.61 -1.72
C ILE A 37 4.99 1.98 -0.78
N TYR A 38 6.27 1.99 -1.16
CA TYR A 38 7.36 1.49 -0.30
C TYR A 38 7.66 2.35 0.93
N SER A 39 7.19 3.60 0.95
CA SER A 39 7.29 4.45 2.14
C SER A 39 6.22 4.12 3.20
N VAL A 40 5.15 3.43 2.83
CA VAL A 40 4.04 3.14 3.75
C VAL A 40 4.41 2.01 4.71
N LYS A 41 4.52 2.36 6.00
CA LYS A 41 4.84 1.44 7.11
C LYS A 41 3.61 0.86 7.81
N ASP A 42 2.44 1.44 7.56
CA ASP A 42 1.18 0.98 8.14
C ASP A 42 0.69 -0.29 7.43
N VAL A 43 1.02 -1.44 8.03
CA VAL A 43 0.64 -2.78 7.57
C VAL A 43 -0.88 -2.92 7.41
N SER A 44 -1.68 -2.26 8.25
CA SER A 44 -3.15 -2.31 8.17
C SER A 44 -3.66 -1.56 6.93
N ARG A 45 -3.08 -0.39 6.61
CA ARG A 45 -3.40 0.32 5.37
C ARG A 45 -2.99 -0.45 4.14
N LEU A 46 -1.81 -1.09 4.15
CA LEU A 46 -1.38 -1.95 3.06
C LEU A 46 -2.36 -3.11 2.85
N ASP A 47 -2.86 -3.72 3.92
CA ASP A 47 -3.89 -4.77 3.83
C ASP A 47 -5.22 -4.27 3.29
N GLN A 48 -5.66 -3.08 3.67
CA GLN A 48 -6.88 -2.48 3.12
C GLN A 48 -6.71 -2.15 1.63
N ALA A 49 -5.54 -1.65 1.22
CA ALA A 49 -5.23 -1.37 -0.18
C ALA A 49 -5.17 -2.65 -1.03
N LEU A 50 -4.62 -3.74 -0.49
CA LEU A 50 -4.62 -5.06 -1.13
C LEU A 50 -6.04 -5.64 -1.33
N LYS A 51 -6.99 -5.27 -0.48
CA LYS A 51 -8.41 -5.63 -0.69
C LYS A 51 -9.07 -4.69 -1.70
N LEU A 52 -8.85 -3.39 -1.56
CA LEU A 52 -9.45 -2.38 -2.42
C LEU A 52 -9.03 -2.55 -3.89
N ILE A 53 -7.77 -2.90 -4.17
CA ILE A 53 -7.28 -3.13 -5.53
C ILE A 53 -8.00 -4.26 -6.28
N LEU A 54 -8.81 -5.10 -5.62
CA LEU A 54 -9.62 -6.12 -6.31
C LEU A 54 -10.88 -5.53 -6.96
N VAL A 55 -11.39 -4.42 -6.42
CA VAL A 55 -12.67 -3.82 -6.81
C VAL A 55 -12.54 -2.37 -7.26
N ALA A 56 -11.39 -1.74 -7.03
CA ALA A 56 -11.13 -0.36 -7.41
C ALA A 56 -11.29 -0.16 -8.92
N ASN A 57 -11.79 1.01 -9.30
CA ASN A 57 -11.94 1.41 -10.71
C ASN A 57 -10.73 2.21 -11.20
N THR A 58 -9.99 2.85 -10.28
CA THR A 58 -8.82 3.67 -10.59
C THR A 58 -7.67 3.41 -9.62
N LYS A 59 -6.45 3.80 -10.01
CA LYS A 59 -5.29 3.73 -9.10
C LYS A 59 -5.39 4.76 -7.99
N GLU A 60 -6.02 5.90 -8.24
CA GLU A 60 -6.18 7.00 -7.29
C GLU A 60 -6.99 6.57 -6.07
N GLU A 61 -8.03 5.75 -6.23
CA GLU A 61 -8.79 5.18 -5.11
C GLU A 61 -7.87 4.42 -4.13
N VAL A 62 -6.95 3.63 -4.68
CA VAL A 62 -5.98 2.84 -3.89
C VAL A 62 -4.90 3.72 -3.29
N LEU A 63 -4.35 4.66 -4.06
CA LEU A 63 -3.29 5.56 -3.59
C LEU A 63 -3.79 6.53 -2.52
N ASN A 64 -5.04 7.00 -2.61
CA ASN A 64 -5.63 7.89 -1.62
C ASN A 64 -5.87 7.18 -0.28
N LEU A 65 -6.25 5.90 -0.30
CA LEU A 65 -6.32 5.09 0.92
C LEU A 65 -4.97 5.03 1.65
N LEU A 66 -3.86 4.94 0.90
CA LEU A 66 -2.51 4.88 1.47
C LEU A 66 -2.03 6.20 2.06
N LYS A 67 -2.42 7.34 1.48
CA LYS A 67 -2.08 8.69 1.99
C LYS A 67 -2.61 8.91 3.42
N GLY A 68 -3.57 8.09 3.84
CA GLY A 68 -4.37 8.33 5.03
C GLY A 68 -5.45 9.31 4.65
N GLY A 69 -6.71 8.94 4.87
CA GLY A 69 -7.78 9.90 4.77
C GLY A 69 -7.41 11.10 5.65
N GLU A 70 -7.28 12.27 5.05
CA GLU A 70 -7.68 13.48 5.74
C GLU A 70 -9.10 13.16 6.23
N GLN A 71 -9.23 12.89 7.52
CA GLN A 71 -10.52 13.07 8.15
C GLN A 71 -10.78 14.57 7.94
N GLU A 72 -11.69 14.89 7.02
CA GLU A 72 -12.44 16.14 7.12
C GLU A 72 -13.09 16.09 8.50
N GLU A 73 -12.42 16.70 9.48
CA GLU A 73 -13.01 17.03 10.77
C GLU A 73 -14.26 17.85 10.46
N SER A 74 -15.42 17.22 10.61
CA SER A 74 -16.74 17.88 10.59
C SER A 74 -17.07 18.42 11.97
#